data_AF-A0AAJ6Z7P1-F1
#
_entry.id   AF-A0AAJ6Z7P1-F1
#
_cell.length_a   1.000
_cell.length_b   1.000
_cell.length_c   1.000
_cell.angle_alpha   90.00
_cell.angle_beta   90.00
_cell.angle_gamma   90.00
#
_symmetry.space_group_name_H-M   'P 1'
#
loop_
_entity.id
_entity.type
_entity.pdbx_description
1 polymer ?
#
loop_
_entity_poly.entity_id
_entity_poly.type
_entity_poly.pdbx_seq_one_letter_code
_entity_poly.pdbx_strand_id
1 'polypeptide(L)'
;MLAYLCCVLIFLTVHLSTIQCELTPNDVKTVLQQCQKNLNTSHELDKNDKLLLANWTAEFQMKQVNITSHYRLEMTRHREHNFKKVNLNTKWKECLRLHNKEIRNSKRSYFEREAECLKAANSADRDRTRAVKQVEKEIKKWRKSYKYLSNLCDVDNPSDKDTADRCLAEYVRRDNYDSTFERLILLKLDTMSDLLDQMNRCLNELEDCLRSSFSDNLQSIRAVMNILGQCYNRNREN
;
A
#
# COMPACT_ATOMS: atom_id res chain seq x y z
N MET A 1 -51.30 51.87 -15.85
CA MET A 1 -49.91 51.95 -16.38
C MET A 1 -48.87 51.31 -15.47
N LEU A 2 -48.97 51.39 -14.13
CA LEU A 2 -48.01 50.77 -13.20
C LEU A 2 -47.92 49.23 -13.27
N ALA A 3 -49.05 48.53 -13.47
CA ALA A 3 -49.07 47.06 -13.55
C ALA A 3 -48.34 46.49 -14.78
N TYR A 4 -48.35 47.21 -15.91
CA TYR A 4 -47.63 46.81 -17.12
C TYR A 4 -46.11 46.95 -16.96
N LEU A 5 -45.65 47.97 -16.22
CA LEU A 5 -44.23 48.15 -15.91
C LEU A 5 -43.68 47.03 -15.01
N CYS A 6 -44.47 46.56 -14.03
CA CYS A 6 -44.08 45.42 -13.19
C CYS A 6 -43.98 44.11 -13.98
N CYS A 7 -44.92 43.83 -14.89
CA CYS A 7 -44.86 42.59 -15.69
C CYS A 7 -43.67 42.58 -16.67
N VAL A 8 -43.31 43.72 -17.26
CA VAL A 8 -42.14 43.84 -18.15
C VAL A 8 -40.84 43.67 -17.38
N LEU A 9 -40.75 44.22 -16.16
CA LEU A 9 -39.58 44.06 -15.29
C LEU A 9 -39.40 42.62 -14.80
N ILE A 10 -40.49 41.89 -14.52
CA ILE A 10 -40.44 40.47 -14.15
C ILE A 10 -40.05 39.61 -15.37
N PHE A 11 -40.53 39.93 -16.57
CA PHE A 11 -40.12 39.22 -17.79
C PHE A 11 -38.63 39.43 -18.12
N LEU A 12 -38.11 40.64 -17.90
CA LEU A 12 -36.70 40.97 -18.10
C LEU A 12 -35.79 40.29 -17.06
N THR A 13 -36.21 40.18 -15.80
CA THR A 13 -35.41 39.49 -14.77
C THR A 13 -35.41 37.97 -14.96
N VAL A 14 -36.53 37.38 -15.41
CA VAL A 14 -36.62 35.94 -15.71
C VAL A 14 -35.80 35.57 -16.96
N HIS A 15 -35.75 36.42 -17.98
CA HIS A 15 -34.87 36.19 -19.14
C HIS A 15 -33.39 36.47 -18.86
N LEU A 16 -33.04 37.37 -17.93
CA LEU A 16 -31.64 37.54 -17.51
C LEU A 16 -31.12 36.36 -16.66
N SER A 17 -31.99 35.63 -15.96
CA SER A 17 -31.59 34.40 -15.24
C SER A 17 -31.31 33.20 -16.16
N THR A 18 -31.60 33.32 -17.46
CA THR A 18 -31.26 32.31 -18.49
C THR A 18 -30.26 32.86 -19.49
N ILE A 19 -29.29 33.68 -19.04
CA ILE A 19 -28.01 33.76 -19.76
C ILE A 19 -27.34 32.41 -19.54
N GLN A 20 -27.73 31.42 -20.35
CA GLN A 20 -26.85 30.28 -20.64
C GLN A 20 -25.58 30.94 -21.13
N CYS A 21 -24.54 30.86 -20.31
CA CYS A 21 -23.20 31.27 -20.71
C CYS A 21 -22.80 30.29 -21.81
N GLU A 22 -23.21 30.57 -23.04
CA GLU A 22 -22.89 29.74 -24.20
C GLU A 22 -21.37 29.62 -24.24
N LEU A 23 -20.88 28.38 -24.22
CA LEU A 23 -19.45 28.11 -24.32
C LEU A 23 -18.98 28.65 -25.67
N THR A 24 -18.00 29.54 -25.65
CA THR A 24 -17.35 29.97 -26.89
C THR A 24 -16.61 28.78 -27.51
N PRO A 25 -16.36 28.76 -28.83
CA PRO A 25 -15.58 27.69 -29.45
C PRO A 25 -14.20 27.47 -28.80
N ASN A 26 -13.59 28.55 -28.30
CA ASN A 26 -12.34 28.49 -27.55
C ASN A 26 -12.53 27.79 -26.19
N ASP A 27 -13.61 28.10 -25.46
CA ASP A 27 -13.90 27.47 -24.17
C ASP A 27 -14.15 25.96 -24.34
N VAL A 28 -14.95 25.57 -25.34
CA VAL A 28 -15.19 24.15 -25.68
C VAL A 28 -13.87 23.44 -25.90
N LYS A 29 -13.01 24.00 -26.75
CA LYS A 29 -11.70 23.44 -27.06
C LYS A 29 -10.84 23.29 -25.81
N THR A 30 -10.75 24.32 -24.97
CA THR A 30 -9.94 24.29 -23.74
C THR A 30 -10.44 23.23 -22.76
N VAL A 31 -11.74 23.15 -22.52
CA VAL A 31 -12.36 22.17 -21.60
C VAL A 31 -12.08 20.74 -22.07
N LEU A 32 -12.36 20.45 -23.35
CA LEU A 32 -12.16 19.11 -23.90
C LEU A 32 -10.68 18.72 -23.96
N GLN A 33 -9.78 19.65 -24.29
CA GLN A 33 -8.33 19.40 -24.28
C GLN A 33 -7.82 19.05 -22.89
N GLN A 34 -8.27 19.76 -21.85
CA GLN A 34 -7.87 19.49 -20.48
C GLN A 34 -8.39 18.13 -20.00
N CYS A 35 -9.66 17.81 -20.29
CA CYS A 35 -10.22 16.49 -19.99
C CYS A 35 -9.46 15.37 -20.71
N GLN A 36 -9.14 15.55 -22.00
CA GLN A 36 -8.38 14.57 -22.77
C GLN A 36 -6.97 14.37 -22.19
N LYS A 37 -6.30 15.44 -21.76
CA LYS A 37 -5.01 15.38 -21.07
C LYS A 37 -5.13 14.54 -19.80
N ASN A 38 -6.11 14.83 -18.95
CA ASN A 38 -6.34 14.09 -17.71
C ASN A 38 -6.64 12.60 -17.98
N LEU A 39 -7.45 12.28 -19.00
CA LEU A 39 -7.71 10.91 -19.43
C LEU A 39 -6.42 10.19 -19.84
N ASN A 40 -5.62 10.81 -20.70
CA ASN A 40 -4.34 10.26 -21.17
C ASN A 40 -3.38 10.02 -20.00
N THR A 41 -3.17 11.04 -19.14
CA THR A 41 -2.34 10.91 -17.94
C THR A 41 -2.82 9.77 -17.06
N SER A 42 -4.12 9.65 -16.84
CA SER A 42 -4.66 8.56 -16.04
C SER A 42 -4.34 7.18 -16.66
N HIS A 43 -4.42 7.03 -17.99
CA HIS A 43 -4.09 5.79 -18.69
C HIS A 43 -2.60 5.43 -18.54
N GLU A 44 -1.73 6.41 -18.67
CA GLU A 44 -0.28 6.25 -18.47
C GLU A 44 0.03 5.82 -17.03
N LEU A 45 -0.60 6.46 -16.04
CA LEU A 45 -0.48 6.07 -14.64
C LEU A 45 -0.94 4.62 -14.39
N ASP A 46 -2.10 4.21 -14.91
CA ASP A 46 -2.57 2.82 -14.75
C ASP A 46 -1.61 1.77 -15.36
N LYS A 47 -0.84 2.14 -16.39
CA LYS A 47 0.20 1.27 -16.96
C LYS A 47 1.45 1.23 -16.08
N ASN A 48 1.93 2.40 -15.67
CA ASN A 48 3.14 2.53 -14.86
C ASN A 48 2.96 1.94 -13.45
N ASP A 49 1.83 2.21 -12.81
CA ASP A 49 1.56 1.75 -11.45
C ASP A 49 1.50 0.22 -11.35
N LYS A 50 0.98 -0.48 -12.36
CA LYS A 50 0.99 -1.95 -12.38
C LYS A 50 2.41 -2.52 -12.35
N LEU A 51 3.32 -1.90 -13.11
CA LEU A 51 4.72 -2.31 -13.13
C LEU A 51 5.41 -1.97 -11.81
N LEU A 52 5.18 -0.77 -11.28
CA LEU A 52 5.73 -0.34 -9.99
C LEU A 52 5.26 -1.23 -8.85
N LEU A 53 3.95 -1.49 -8.74
CA LEU A 53 3.38 -2.36 -7.70
C LEU A 53 3.95 -3.78 -7.76
N ALA A 54 4.11 -4.33 -8.96
CA ALA A 54 4.72 -5.65 -9.13
C ALA A 54 6.19 -5.65 -8.65
N ASN A 55 6.95 -4.63 -9.03
CA ASN A 55 8.35 -4.50 -8.62
C ASN A 55 8.49 -4.29 -7.10
N TRP A 56 7.73 -3.35 -6.52
CA TRP A 56 7.76 -3.09 -5.09
C TRP A 56 7.33 -4.31 -4.27
N THR A 57 6.33 -5.07 -4.73
CA THR A 57 5.92 -6.31 -4.07
C THR A 57 7.05 -7.33 -4.07
N ALA A 58 7.73 -7.51 -5.20
CA ALA A 58 8.87 -8.43 -5.32
C ALA A 58 10.05 -7.98 -4.43
N GLU A 59 10.40 -6.70 -4.46
CA GLU A 59 11.45 -6.13 -3.60
C GLU A 59 11.13 -6.28 -2.12
N PHE A 60 9.89 -6.03 -1.72
CA PHE A 60 9.43 -6.17 -0.33
C PHE A 60 9.56 -7.63 0.14
N GLN A 61 9.09 -8.59 -0.65
CA GLN A 61 9.23 -10.01 -0.34
C GLN A 61 10.69 -10.43 -0.23
N MET A 62 11.55 -9.95 -1.14
CA MET A 62 12.98 -10.24 -1.09
C MET A 62 13.64 -9.68 0.16
N LYS A 63 13.34 -8.42 0.52
CA LYS A 63 13.83 -7.79 1.75
C LYS A 63 13.34 -8.53 3.00
N GLN A 64 12.07 -8.92 3.04
CA GLN A 64 11.50 -9.73 4.13
C GLN A 64 12.24 -11.06 4.31
N VAL A 65 12.53 -11.77 3.22
CA VAL A 65 13.31 -13.02 3.24
C VAL A 65 14.73 -12.76 3.73
N ASN A 66 15.37 -11.69 3.27
CA ASN A 66 16.74 -11.35 3.68
C ASN A 66 16.84 -11.04 5.17
N ILE A 67 15.94 -10.20 5.70
CA ILE A 67 15.88 -9.87 7.14
C ILE A 67 15.66 -11.15 7.95
N THR A 68 14.66 -11.95 7.58
CA THR A 68 14.34 -13.19 8.31
C THR A 68 15.50 -14.19 8.28
N SER A 69 16.14 -14.36 7.12
CA SER A 69 17.27 -15.27 6.94
C SER A 69 18.50 -14.83 7.74
N HIS A 70 18.76 -13.53 7.81
CA HIS A 70 19.84 -12.96 8.64
C HIS A 70 19.70 -13.40 10.11
N TYR A 71 18.55 -13.16 10.74
CA TYR A 71 18.35 -13.53 12.15
C TYR A 71 18.33 -15.05 12.39
N ARG A 72 17.83 -15.85 11.43
CA ARG A 72 17.92 -17.32 11.50
C ARG A 72 19.36 -17.83 11.44
N LEU A 73 20.23 -17.21 10.64
CA LEU A 73 21.65 -17.55 10.55
C LEU A 73 22.38 -17.17 11.84
N GLU A 74 22.15 -15.97 12.36
CA GLU A 74 22.72 -15.52 13.64
C GLU A 74 22.29 -16.46 14.78
N MET A 75 21.01 -16.83 14.84
CA MET A 75 20.51 -17.82 15.79
C MET A 75 21.25 -19.16 15.68
N THR A 76 21.50 -19.64 14.45
CA THR A 76 22.21 -20.91 14.23
C THR A 76 23.66 -20.82 14.73
N ARG A 77 24.36 -19.74 14.38
CA ARG A 77 25.73 -19.46 14.83
C ARG A 77 25.87 -19.45 16.34
N HIS A 78 24.91 -18.83 17.04
CA HIS A 78 24.91 -18.76 18.51
C HIS A 78 24.48 -20.07 19.19
N ARG A 79 24.06 -21.09 18.45
CA ARG A 79 23.72 -22.41 19.00
C ARG A 79 24.79 -23.46 18.78
N GLU A 80 25.67 -23.24 17.82
CA GLU A 80 26.81 -24.12 17.57
C GLU A 80 27.84 -23.94 18.68
N HIS A 81 27.58 -24.59 19.81
CA HIS A 81 28.51 -24.71 20.91
C HIS A 81 29.10 -26.12 20.91
N ASN A 82 30.38 -26.21 20.57
CA ASN A 82 31.14 -27.46 20.56
C ASN A 82 31.48 -27.92 21.99
N PHE A 83 30.48 -28.39 22.73
CA PHE A 83 30.76 -29.17 23.93
C PHE A 83 31.21 -30.56 23.49
N LYS A 84 32.48 -30.89 23.79
CA LYS A 84 32.99 -32.24 23.56
C LYS A 84 32.07 -33.22 24.28
N LYS A 85 31.49 -34.17 23.53
CA LYS A 85 30.81 -35.36 24.06
C LYS A 85 31.85 -36.31 24.68
N VAL A 86 32.59 -35.82 25.67
CA VAL A 86 33.55 -36.65 26.41
C VAL A 86 32.75 -37.64 27.25
N ASN A 87 33.31 -38.84 27.40
CA ASN A 87 32.73 -39.99 28.08
C ASN A 87 32.67 -39.77 29.60
N LEU A 88 31.91 -38.76 30.04
CA LEU A 88 31.79 -38.34 31.44
C LEU A 88 30.48 -38.87 32.05
N ASN A 89 30.57 -39.10 33.37
CA ASN A 89 29.56 -39.39 34.40
C ASN A 89 28.08 -39.15 34.00
N THR A 90 27.16 -40.02 34.47
CA THR A 90 25.69 -39.91 34.31
C THR A 90 25.14 -38.51 34.59
N LYS A 91 25.68 -37.78 35.57
CA LYS A 91 25.30 -36.40 35.89
C LYS A 91 25.59 -35.42 34.76
N TRP A 92 26.72 -35.58 34.06
CA TRP A 92 27.06 -34.77 32.89
C TRP A 92 26.14 -35.08 31.70
N LYS A 93 25.84 -36.36 31.47
CA LYS A 93 24.87 -36.79 30.45
C LYS A 93 23.48 -36.17 30.70
N GLU A 94 23.04 -36.10 31.95
CA GLU A 94 21.77 -35.48 32.31
C GLU A 94 21.78 -33.96 32.11
N CYS A 95 22.85 -33.26 32.52
CA CYS A 95 22.97 -31.81 32.25
C CYS A 95 22.98 -31.51 30.74
N LEU A 96 23.68 -32.31 29.92
CA LEU A 96 23.63 -32.20 28.46
C LEU A 96 22.23 -32.44 27.88
N ARG A 97 21.48 -33.40 28.44
CA ARG A 97 20.09 -33.69 28.03
C ARG A 97 19.18 -32.50 28.31
N LEU A 98 19.26 -31.92 29.51
CA LEU A 98 18.50 -30.73 29.90
C LEU A 98 18.87 -29.51 29.05
N HIS A 99 20.17 -29.27 28.82
CA HIS A 99 20.64 -28.24 27.91
C HIS A 99 20.03 -28.38 26.51
N ASN A 100 20.10 -29.57 25.92
CA ASN A 100 19.53 -29.81 24.58
C ASN A 100 18.01 -29.59 24.54
N LYS A 101 17.30 -29.91 25.63
CA LYS A 101 15.86 -29.62 25.75
C LYS A 101 15.60 -28.12 25.79
N GLU A 102 16.33 -27.36 26.60
CA GLU A 102 16.11 -25.91 26.72
C GLU A 102 16.52 -25.15 25.46
N ILE A 103 17.60 -25.53 24.78
CA ILE A 103 17.97 -24.95 23.48
C ILE A 103 16.86 -25.22 22.42
N ARG A 104 16.22 -26.39 22.45
CA ARG A 104 15.07 -26.70 21.58
C ARG A 104 13.85 -25.86 21.92
N ASN A 105 13.52 -25.69 23.20
CA ASN A 105 12.42 -24.84 23.65
C ASN A 105 12.62 -23.39 23.22
N SER A 106 13.83 -22.86 23.45
CA SER A 106 14.21 -21.52 23.02
C SER A 106 14.09 -21.36 21.48
N LYS A 107 14.43 -22.40 20.70
CA LYS A 107 14.21 -22.44 19.23
C LYS A 107 12.75 -22.26 18.87
N ARG A 108 11.90 -23.05 19.53
CA ARG A 108 10.48 -23.05 19.27
C ARG A 108 9.89 -21.67 19.56
N SER A 109 10.21 -21.08 20.72
CA SER A 109 9.74 -19.75 21.09
C SER A 109 10.19 -18.67 20.10
N TYR A 110 11.44 -18.73 19.60
CA TYR A 110 11.88 -17.80 18.56
C TYR A 110 11.05 -17.93 17.29
N PHE A 111 10.81 -19.14 16.79
CA PHE A 111 10.03 -19.34 15.56
C PHE A 111 8.55 -18.98 15.72
N GLU A 112 7.97 -19.18 16.90
CA GLU A 112 6.62 -18.71 17.22
C GLU A 112 6.54 -17.18 17.10
N ARG A 113 7.49 -16.45 17.71
CA ARG A 113 7.55 -14.98 17.61
C ARG A 113 7.86 -14.49 16.20
N GLU A 114 8.78 -15.17 15.49
CA GLU A 114 9.07 -14.87 14.08
C GLU A 114 7.79 -14.98 13.23
N ALA A 115 6.99 -16.02 13.44
CA ALA A 115 5.72 -16.19 12.74
C ALA A 115 4.73 -15.06 13.07
N GLU A 116 4.69 -14.58 14.31
CA GLU A 116 3.88 -13.42 14.71
C GLU A 116 4.35 -12.12 14.05
N CYS A 117 5.66 -11.85 14.06
CA CYS A 117 6.25 -10.68 13.38
C CYS A 117 5.92 -10.69 11.88
N LEU A 118 6.09 -11.85 11.22
CA LEU A 118 5.79 -12.01 9.80
C LEU A 118 4.29 -11.85 9.50
N LYS A 119 3.42 -12.37 10.36
CA LYS A 119 1.97 -12.21 10.23
C LYS A 119 1.58 -10.73 10.27
N ALA A 120 2.13 -9.96 11.21
CA ALA A 120 1.87 -8.53 11.34
C ALA A 120 2.32 -7.75 10.09
N ALA A 121 3.55 -8.01 9.61
CA ALA A 121 4.07 -7.40 8.39
C ALA A 121 3.21 -7.71 7.16
N ASN A 122 2.75 -8.96 7.01
CA ASN A 122 1.95 -9.40 5.88
C ASN A 122 0.48 -8.90 5.92
N SER A 123 -0.12 -8.75 7.11
CA SER A 123 -1.46 -8.17 7.22
C SER A 123 -1.47 -6.70 6.82
N ALA A 124 -0.41 -5.97 7.18
CA ALA A 124 -0.27 -4.56 6.85
C ALA A 124 -0.20 -4.34 5.34
N ASP A 125 0.53 -5.19 4.59
CA ASP A 125 0.61 -5.12 3.12
C ASP A 125 -0.77 -5.21 2.43
N ARG A 126 -1.60 -6.20 2.84
CA ARG A 126 -2.91 -6.46 2.22
C ARG A 126 -3.92 -5.32 2.36
N ASP A 127 -3.98 -4.70 3.53
CA ASP A 127 -4.92 -3.60 3.76
C ASP A 127 -4.51 -2.33 3.01
N ARG A 128 -3.22 -2.18 2.71
CA ARG A 128 -2.66 -0.97 2.07
C ARG A 128 -2.81 -0.99 0.56
N THR A 129 -2.61 -2.13 -0.09
CA THR A 129 -2.93 -2.25 -1.53
C THR A 129 -4.43 -2.02 -1.81
N ARG A 130 -5.30 -2.14 -0.80
CA ARG A 130 -6.75 -1.90 -0.95
C ARG A 130 -7.05 -0.45 -1.28
N ALA A 131 -6.36 0.51 -0.65
CA ALA A 131 -6.57 1.93 -0.87
C ALA A 131 -6.27 2.33 -2.31
N VAL A 132 -5.09 1.94 -2.82
CA VAL A 132 -4.70 2.16 -4.23
C VAL A 132 -5.73 1.53 -5.18
N LYS A 133 -6.12 0.27 -4.94
CA LYS A 133 -7.13 -0.43 -5.76
C LYS A 133 -8.50 0.26 -5.74
N GLN A 134 -8.85 0.93 -4.65
CA GLN A 134 -10.11 1.67 -4.55
C GLN A 134 -10.07 2.92 -5.43
N VAL A 135 -9.01 3.72 -5.33
CA VAL A 135 -8.84 4.92 -6.18
C VAL A 135 -8.81 4.53 -7.66
N GLU A 136 -8.12 3.44 -8.01
CA GLU A 136 -8.10 2.91 -9.39
C GLU A 136 -9.49 2.53 -9.91
N LYS A 137 -10.34 1.95 -9.06
CA LYS A 137 -11.71 1.60 -9.45
C LYS A 137 -12.52 2.85 -9.75
N GLU A 138 -12.40 3.88 -8.94
CA GLU A 138 -13.09 5.16 -9.19
C GLU A 138 -12.59 5.80 -10.48
N ILE A 139 -11.28 5.92 -10.69
CA ILE A 139 -10.73 6.45 -11.96
C ILE A 139 -11.27 5.68 -13.18
N LYS A 140 -11.37 4.34 -13.11
CA LYS A 140 -11.94 3.52 -14.20
C LYS A 140 -13.43 3.80 -14.43
N LYS A 141 -14.22 4.03 -13.37
CA LYS A 141 -15.63 4.43 -13.50
C LYS A 141 -15.76 5.79 -14.18
N TRP A 142 -14.94 6.76 -13.78
CA TRP A 142 -14.92 8.08 -14.38
C TRP A 142 -14.57 7.99 -15.88
N ARG A 143 -13.50 7.29 -16.27
CA ARG A 143 -13.21 7.05 -17.71
C ARG A 143 -14.38 6.48 -18.50
N LYS A 144 -15.11 5.51 -17.92
CA LYS A 144 -16.32 4.95 -18.56
C LYS A 144 -17.44 5.98 -18.66
N SER A 145 -17.62 6.80 -17.64
CA SER A 145 -18.58 7.91 -17.63
C SER A 145 -18.29 8.92 -18.75
N TYR A 146 -17.02 9.35 -18.91
CA TYR A 146 -16.64 10.23 -20.01
C TYR A 146 -16.94 9.60 -21.38
N LYS A 147 -16.56 8.33 -21.58
CA LYS A 147 -16.85 7.62 -22.83
C LYS A 147 -18.35 7.55 -23.12
N TYR A 148 -19.15 7.33 -22.07
CA TYR A 148 -20.61 7.32 -22.20
C TYR A 148 -21.15 8.70 -22.61
N LEU A 149 -20.70 9.78 -21.95
CA LEU A 149 -21.12 11.15 -22.28
C LEU A 149 -20.71 11.55 -23.71
N SER A 150 -19.50 11.21 -24.13
CA SER A 150 -19.02 11.43 -25.50
C SER A 150 -19.94 10.74 -26.51
N ASN A 151 -20.20 9.44 -26.30
CA ASN A 151 -21.07 8.68 -27.19
C ASN A 151 -22.52 9.22 -27.20
N LEU A 152 -23.02 9.70 -26.06
CA LEU A 152 -24.36 10.27 -25.97
C LEU A 152 -24.47 11.54 -26.83
N CYS A 153 -23.52 12.48 -26.69
CA CYS A 153 -23.50 13.70 -27.48
C CYS A 153 -23.31 13.43 -28.98
N ASP A 154 -22.52 12.42 -29.36
CA ASP A 154 -22.35 11.98 -30.76
C ASP A 154 -23.66 11.41 -31.34
N VAL A 155 -24.43 10.65 -30.55
CA VAL A 155 -25.72 10.07 -30.96
C VAL A 155 -26.80 11.12 -31.09
N ASP A 156 -26.83 12.10 -30.18
CA ASP A 156 -27.82 13.19 -30.19
C ASP A 156 -27.55 14.20 -31.31
N ASN A 157 -26.31 14.28 -31.80
CA ASN A 157 -25.88 15.22 -32.85
C ASN A 157 -25.18 14.48 -34.01
N PRO A 158 -25.89 13.61 -34.75
CA PRO A 158 -25.29 12.81 -35.80
C PRO A 158 -24.76 13.70 -36.93
N SER A 159 -23.49 13.50 -37.30
CA SER A 159 -22.78 14.24 -38.35
C SER A 159 -22.52 15.73 -38.07
N ASP A 160 -22.83 16.23 -36.87
CA ASP A 160 -22.48 17.59 -36.42
C ASP A 160 -21.55 17.53 -35.20
N LYS A 161 -20.25 17.44 -35.51
CA LYS A 161 -19.20 17.30 -34.48
C LYS A 161 -19.06 18.55 -33.61
N ASP A 162 -19.25 19.74 -34.15
CA ASP A 162 -19.07 20.98 -33.39
C ASP A 162 -20.17 21.11 -32.32
N THR A 163 -21.40 20.70 -32.66
CA THR A 163 -22.51 20.65 -31.70
C THR A 163 -22.33 19.50 -30.69
N ALA A 164 -21.84 18.33 -31.11
CA ALA A 164 -21.51 17.22 -30.20
C ALA A 164 -20.40 17.60 -29.19
N ASP A 165 -19.33 18.26 -29.64
CA ASP A 165 -18.23 18.72 -28.79
C ASP A 165 -18.72 19.79 -27.80
N ARG A 166 -19.62 20.70 -28.23
CA ARG A 166 -20.26 21.67 -27.32
C ARG A 166 -21.11 20.98 -26.27
N CYS A 167 -21.96 20.02 -26.65
CA CYS A 167 -22.74 19.19 -25.74
C CYS A 167 -21.85 18.56 -24.67
N LEU A 168 -20.74 17.93 -25.08
CA LEU A 168 -19.83 17.26 -24.16
C LEU A 168 -19.15 18.25 -23.20
N ALA A 169 -18.71 19.40 -23.71
CA ALA A 169 -18.09 20.45 -22.89
C ALA A 169 -19.06 21.03 -21.86
N GLU A 170 -20.36 21.14 -22.19
CA GLU A 170 -21.40 21.54 -21.25
C GLU A 170 -21.57 20.52 -20.13
N TYR A 171 -21.65 19.22 -20.44
CA TYR A 171 -21.69 18.16 -19.42
C TYR A 171 -20.46 18.21 -18.50
N VAL A 172 -19.26 18.31 -19.08
CA VAL A 172 -18.00 18.35 -18.34
C VAL A 172 -17.96 19.55 -17.38
N ARG A 173 -18.36 20.72 -17.86
CA ARG A 173 -18.34 21.95 -17.06
C ARG A 173 -19.42 21.94 -15.98
N ARG A 174 -20.64 21.55 -16.33
CA ARG A 174 -21.79 21.53 -15.40
C ARG A 174 -21.52 20.61 -14.21
N ASP A 175 -20.93 19.46 -14.47
CA ASP A 175 -20.74 18.44 -13.45
C ASP A 175 -19.35 18.54 -12.77
N ASN A 176 -18.57 19.60 -13.06
CA ASN A 176 -17.18 19.78 -12.61
C ASN A 176 -16.33 18.52 -12.85
N TYR A 177 -16.57 17.88 -13.99
CA TYR A 177 -16.03 16.56 -14.30
C TYR A 177 -14.50 16.59 -14.30
N ASP A 178 -13.93 17.60 -14.97
CA ASP A 178 -12.48 17.75 -15.13
C ASP A 178 -11.75 17.90 -13.78
N SER A 179 -12.23 18.82 -12.93
CA SER A 179 -11.64 19.04 -11.60
C SER A 179 -11.76 17.81 -10.70
N THR A 180 -12.90 17.11 -10.77
CA THR A 180 -13.09 15.88 -9.99
C THR A 180 -12.14 14.79 -10.47
N PHE A 181 -11.96 14.66 -11.77
CA PHE A 181 -11.08 13.65 -12.34
C PHE A 181 -9.59 13.96 -12.08
N GLU A 182 -9.18 15.23 -12.16
CA GLU A 182 -7.86 15.69 -11.75
C GLU A 182 -7.58 15.38 -10.28
N ARG A 183 -8.53 15.65 -9.38
CA ARG A 183 -8.40 15.29 -7.95
C ARG A 183 -8.21 13.80 -7.73
N LEU A 184 -8.90 12.95 -8.50
CA LEU A 184 -8.71 11.51 -8.43
C LEU A 184 -7.31 11.09 -8.89
N ILE A 185 -6.76 11.74 -9.91
CA ILE A 185 -5.38 11.51 -10.38
C ILE A 185 -4.38 11.89 -9.28
N LEU A 186 -4.54 13.07 -8.67
CA LEU A 186 -3.67 13.52 -7.57
C LEU A 186 -3.76 12.57 -6.36
N LEU A 187 -4.98 12.19 -5.96
CA LEU A 187 -5.18 11.22 -4.88
C LEU A 187 -4.52 9.86 -5.18
N LYS A 188 -4.47 9.45 -6.45
CA LYS A 188 -3.76 8.23 -6.85
C LYS A 188 -2.26 8.36 -6.62
N LEU A 189 -1.66 9.50 -7.01
CA LEU A 189 -0.23 9.75 -6.81
C LEU A 189 0.12 9.74 -5.31
N ASP A 190 -0.68 10.43 -4.49
CA ASP A 190 -0.49 10.47 -3.04
C ASP A 190 -0.59 9.07 -2.42
N THR A 191 -1.65 8.32 -2.74
CA THR A 191 -1.84 6.97 -2.21
C THR A 191 -0.78 5.96 -2.67
N MET A 192 -0.22 6.14 -3.88
CA MET A 192 0.92 5.37 -4.36
C MET A 192 2.20 5.70 -3.59
N SER A 193 2.45 6.98 -3.29
CA SER A 193 3.59 7.41 -2.48
C SER A 193 3.49 6.88 -1.05
N ASP A 194 2.33 7.04 -0.42
CA ASP A 194 2.06 6.55 0.93
C ASP A 194 2.27 5.03 1.04
N LEU A 195 1.91 4.27 0.00
CA LEU A 195 2.10 2.83 -0.02
C LEU A 195 3.60 2.47 0.10
N LEU A 196 4.47 3.16 -0.66
CA LEU A 196 5.91 2.90 -0.63
C LEU A 196 6.52 3.18 0.75
N ASP A 197 6.17 4.32 1.35
CA ASP A 197 6.64 4.69 2.68
C ASP A 197 6.18 3.69 3.74
N GLN A 198 4.94 3.24 3.64
CA GLN A 198 4.38 2.24 4.53
C GLN A 198 5.03 0.85 4.35
N MET A 199 5.38 0.45 3.13
CA MET A 199 6.12 -0.78 2.87
C MET A 199 7.51 -0.74 3.55
N ASN A 200 8.23 0.37 3.43
CA ASN A 200 9.52 0.55 4.09
C ASN A 200 9.38 0.52 5.62
N ARG A 201 8.37 1.21 6.16
CA ARG A 201 8.07 1.19 7.59
C ARG A 201 7.81 -0.22 8.12
N CYS A 202 7.06 -1.04 7.38
CA CYS A 202 6.80 -2.41 7.79
C CYS A 202 8.06 -3.30 7.79
N LEU A 203 9.00 -3.06 6.87
CA LEU A 203 10.28 -3.77 6.90
C LEU A 203 11.10 -3.39 8.14
N ASN A 204 11.10 -2.10 8.51
CA ASN A 204 11.77 -1.65 9.73
C ASN A 204 11.12 -2.25 10.99
N GLU A 205 9.79 -2.22 11.07
CA GLU A 205 9.04 -2.82 12.19
C GLU A 205 9.27 -4.34 12.29
N LEU A 206 9.36 -5.04 11.14
CA LEU A 206 9.73 -6.45 11.09
C LEU A 206 11.15 -6.68 11.63
N GLU A 207 12.12 -5.90 11.17
CA GLU A 207 13.51 -6.00 11.61
C GLU A 207 13.63 -5.76 13.12
N ASP A 208 12.93 -4.76 13.65
CA ASP A 208 12.89 -4.46 15.08
C ASP A 208 12.28 -5.61 15.89
N CYS A 209 11.17 -6.18 15.41
CA CYS A 209 10.50 -7.32 16.04
C CYS A 209 11.40 -8.56 16.10
N LEU A 210 12.09 -8.87 14.99
CA LEU A 210 13.02 -9.99 14.91
C LEU A 210 14.27 -9.77 15.76
N ARG A 211 14.80 -8.55 15.80
CA ARG A 211 15.92 -8.17 16.66
C ARG A 211 15.60 -8.38 18.14
N SER A 212 14.42 -7.94 18.58
CA SER A 212 13.96 -8.17 19.95
C SER A 212 13.79 -9.67 20.25
N SER A 213 13.13 -10.40 19.35
CA SER A 213 12.94 -11.86 19.47
C SER A 213 14.27 -12.63 19.53
N PHE A 214 15.25 -12.20 18.74
CA PHE A 214 16.59 -12.76 18.75
C PHE A 214 17.36 -12.44 20.04
N SER A 215 17.26 -11.20 20.54
CA SER A 215 17.86 -10.82 21.82
C SER A 215 17.38 -11.70 22.98
N ASP A 216 16.07 -11.93 23.06
CA ASP A 216 15.46 -12.83 24.06
C ASP A 216 15.94 -14.28 23.90
N ASN A 217 16.11 -14.73 22.64
CA ASN A 217 16.67 -16.03 22.34
C ASN A 217 18.11 -16.15 22.87
N LEU A 218 18.96 -15.14 22.62
CA LEU A 218 20.34 -15.11 23.10
C LEU A 218 20.43 -15.10 24.62
N GLN A 219 19.57 -14.34 25.30
CA GLN A 219 19.52 -14.34 26.77
C GLN A 219 19.17 -15.73 27.31
N SER A 220 18.19 -16.40 26.69
CA SER A 220 17.83 -17.78 27.04
C SER A 220 19.00 -18.74 26.83
N ILE A 221 19.71 -18.64 25.70
CA ILE A 221 20.89 -19.47 25.42
C ILE A 221 21.98 -19.20 26.47
N ARG A 222 22.28 -17.94 26.79
CA ARG A 222 23.29 -17.58 27.81
C ARG A 222 22.94 -18.15 29.18
N ALA A 223 21.68 -18.09 29.58
CA ALA A 223 21.22 -18.68 30.85
C ALA A 223 21.45 -20.20 30.87
N VAL A 224 21.09 -20.89 29.80
CA VAL A 224 21.30 -22.35 29.64
C VAL A 224 22.80 -22.70 29.66
N MET A 225 23.63 -21.90 29.01
CA MET A 225 25.09 -22.06 28.98
C MET A 225 25.74 -21.87 30.36
N ASN A 226 25.27 -20.88 31.13
CA ASN A 226 25.75 -20.66 32.50
C ASN A 226 25.45 -21.87 33.40
N ILE A 227 24.24 -22.44 33.29
CA ILE A 227 23.85 -23.65 34.04
C ILE A 227 24.72 -24.85 33.64
N LEU A 228 24.96 -25.04 32.33
CA LEU A 228 25.81 -26.14 31.85
C LEU A 228 27.26 -25.97 32.34
N GLY A 229 27.79 -24.74 32.35
CA GLY A 229 29.12 -24.43 32.89
C GLY A 229 29.26 -24.79 34.37
N GLN A 230 28.23 -24.51 35.17
CA GLN A 230 28.18 -24.93 36.58
C GLN A 230 28.17 -26.46 36.74
N CYS A 231 27.41 -27.18 35.91
CA CYS A 231 27.43 -28.65 35.88
C CYS A 231 28.81 -29.21 35.52
N TYR A 232 29.52 -28.58 34.58
CA TYR A 232 30.85 -29.02 34.15
C TYR A 232 31.90 -28.82 35.25
N ASN A 233 31.94 -27.63 35.87
CA ASN A 233 32.94 -27.29 36.88
C ASN A 233 32.74 -28.08 38.20
N ARG A 234 31.50 -28.29 38.66
CA ARG A 234 31.21 -29.14 39.84
C ARG A 234 31.61 -30.61 39.67
N ASN A 235 31.73 -31.10 38.44
CA ASN A 235 32.18 -32.46 38.16
C ASN A 235 33.70 -32.57 37.99
N ARG A 236 34.43 -31.44 38.03
CA ARG A 236 35.90 -31.40 37.96
C ARG A 236 36.56 -31.39 39.34
N GLU A 237 35.80 -31.01 40.37
CA GLU A 237 36.23 -30.91 41.78
C GLU A 237 35.93 -32.17 42.62
N ASN A 238 35.25 -33.16 42.03
CA ASN A 238 35.03 -34.50 42.58
C ASN A 238 35.73 -35.55 41.71
#